data_AF-A0A395JV65-F1
#
_entry.id   AF-A0A395JV65-F1
#
_cell.length_a   1.000
_cell.length_b   1.000
_cell.length_c   1.000
_cell.angle_alpha   90.00
_cell.angle_beta   90.00
_cell.angle_gamma   90.00
#
_symmetry.space_group_name_H-M   'P 1'
#
loop_
_entity.id
_entity.type
_entity.pdbx_description
1 polymer ?
#
loop_
_entity_poly.entity_id
_entity_poly.type
_entity_poly.pdbx_seq_one_letter_code
_entity_poly.pdbx_strand_id
1 'polypeptide(L)'
;MNNQKEIVTLQKKQKNIKKEIQVVKKKLPTYVIAFLFFASISLYFLEERFYNFFGNSVKLVIIIILIASVIFLLFLIKLYINIKTKQKESKNIGSKLYKLMKLEVKNDNE
;
A
#
# COMPACT_ATOMS: atom_id res chain seq x y z
N MET A 1 -9.91 -25.44 26.40
CA MET A 1 -10.73 -25.48 25.16
C MET A 1 -11.01 -24.11 24.51
N ASN A 2 -11.19 -23.01 25.25
CA ASN A 2 -11.49 -21.70 24.64
C ASN A 2 -10.28 -21.06 23.92
N ASN A 3 -9.08 -21.23 24.49
CA ASN A 3 -7.84 -20.62 23.98
C ASN A 3 -7.40 -21.19 22.62
N GLN A 4 -7.54 -22.50 22.37
CA GLN A 4 -7.22 -23.08 21.05
C GLN A 4 -8.04 -22.48 19.91
N LYS A 5 -9.35 -22.29 20.10
CA LYS A 5 -10.22 -21.68 19.09
C LYS A 5 -9.80 -20.23 18.81
N GLU A 6 -9.43 -19.49 19.85
CA GLU A 6 -8.90 -18.12 19.73
C GLU A 6 -7.54 -18.09 18.99
N ILE A 7 -6.64 -19.03 19.30
CA ILE A 7 -5.34 -19.14 18.62
C ILE A 7 -5.53 -19.42 17.12
N VAL A 8 -6.39 -20.37 16.76
CA VAL A 8 -6.65 -20.72 15.35
C VAL A 8 -7.27 -19.55 14.58
N THR A 9 -8.21 -18.81 15.19
CA THR A 9 -8.81 -17.63 14.55
C THR A 9 -7.79 -16.50 14.35
N LEU A 10 -6.96 -16.21 15.35
CA LEU A 10 -5.88 -15.22 15.25
C LEU A 10 -4.83 -15.61 14.20
N GLN A 11 -4.46 -16.88 14.10
CA GLN A 11 -3.55 -17.39 13.06
C GLN A 11 -4.14 -17.20 11.66
N LYS A 12 -5.42 -17.58 11.45
CA LYS A 12 -6.12 -17.35 10.17
C LYS A 12 -6.15 -15.86 9.82
N LYS A 13 -6.50 -15.00 10.78
CA LYS A 13 -6.52 -13.55 10.60
C LYS A 13 -5.14 -13.01 10.22
N GLN A 14 -4.08 -13.42 10.91
CA GLN A 14 -2.71 -13.01 10.61
C GLN A 14 -2.28 -13.43 9.20
N LYS A 15 -2.61 -14.67 8.78
CA LYS A 15 -2.31 -15.19 7.45
C LYS A 15 -3.03 -14.39 6.36
N ASN A 16 -4.29 -14.03 6.57
CA ASN A 16 -5.07 -13.22 5.63
C ASN A 16 -4.48 -11.81 5.48
N ILE A 17 -4.15 -11.14 6.59
CA ILE A 17 -3.52 -9.82 6.57
C ILE A 17 -2.17 -9.87 5.83
N LYS A 18 -1.34 -10.89 6.07
CA LYS A 18 -0.07 -11.07 5.36
C LYS A 18 -0.26 -11.27 3.86
N LYS A 19 -1.27 -12.04 3.44
CA LYS A 19 -1.63 -12.22 2.02
C LYS A 19 -2.05 -10.91 1.38
N GLU A 20 -2.92 -10.13 2.03
CA GLU A 20 -3.34 -8.82 1.52
C GLU A 20 -2.15 -7.88 1.34
N ILE A 21 -1.25 -7.80 2.33
CA ILE A 21 -0.02 -7.01 2.24
C ILE A 21 0.83 -7.47 1.05
N GLN A 22 0.98 -8.78 0.85
CA GLN A 22 1.78 -9.33 -0.25
C GLN A 22 1.19 -8.98 -1.62
N VAL A 23 -0.14 -9.10 -1.78
CA VAL A 23 -0.84 -8.75 -3.02
C VAL A 23 -0.64 -7.28 -3.34
N VAL A 24 -0.82 -6.39 -2.37
CA VAL A 24 -0.63 -4.94 -2.57
C VAL A 24 0.83 -4.62 -2.86
N LYS A 25 1.78 -5.20 -2.12
CA LYS A 25 3.22 -5.00 -2.36
C LYS A 25 3.65 -5.49 -3.74
N LYS A 26 3.07 -6.56 -4.27
CA LYS A 26 3.40 -7.07 -5.61
C LYS A 26 2.97 -6.11 -6.71
N LYS A 27 1.88 -5.35 -6.51
CA LYS A 27 1.38 -4.35 -7.47
C LYS A 27 2.07 -2.98 -7.33
N LEU A 28 2.67 -2.70 -6.17
CA LEU A 28 3.33 -1.41 -5.89
C LEU A 28 4.40 -1.05 -6.94
N PRO A 29 5.35 -1.94 -7.32
CA PRO A 29 6.34 -1.61 -8.35
C PRO A 29 5.69 -1.24 -9.68
N THR A 30 4.62 -1.93 -10.08
CA THR A 30 3.88 -1.63 -11.31
C THR A 30 3.30 -0.21 -11.27
N TYR A 31 2.71 0.21 -10.15
CA TYR A 31 2.19 1.57 -10.00
C TYR A 31 3.30 2.64 -10.02
N VAL A 32 4.46 2.34 -9.43
CA VAL A 32 5.62 3.24 -9.47
C VAL A 32 6.16 3.37 -10.90
N ILE A 33 6.27 2.26 -11.64
CA ILE A 33 6.72 2.28 -13.04
C ILE A 33 5.72 3.05 -13.91
N ALA A 34 4.41 2.82 -13.73
CA ALA A 34 3.37 3.56 -14.44
C ALA A 34 3.44 5.06 -14.14
N PHE A 35 3.71 5.45 -12.89
CA PHE A 35 3.91 6.83 -12.51
C PHE A 35 5.14 7.46 -13.17
N LEU A 36 6.27 6.75 -13.17
CA LEU A 36 7.50 7.24 -13.81
C LEU A 36 7.28 7.42 -15.32
N PHE A 37 6.63 6.46 -15.98
CA PHE A 37 6.30 6.55 -17.39
C PHE A 37 5.37 7.73 -17.69
N PHE A 38 4.32 7.90 -16.87
CA PHE A 38 3.42 9.05 -16.96
C PHE A 38 4.16 10.38 -16.75
N ALA A 39 5.07 10.46 -15.78
CA ALA A 39 5.86 11.65 -15.50
C ALA A 39 6.81 11.98 -16.66
N SER A 40 7.48 10.99 -17.24
CA SER A 40 8.34 11.17 -18.43
C SER A 40 7.55 11.71 -19.62
N ILE A 41 6.37 11.14 -19.90
CA ILE A 41 5.48 11.64 -20.96
C ILE A 41 5.00 13.07 -20.63
N SER A 42 4.64 13.32 -19.38
CA SER A 42 4.18 14.63 -18.92
C SER A 42 5.23 15.72 -19.13
N LEU A 43 6.52 15.42 -18.88
CA LEU A 43 7.62 16.35 -19.09
C LEU A 43 7.77 16.77 -20.56
N TYR A 44 7.48 15.88 -21.51
CA TYR A 44 7.51 16.22 -22.93
C TYR A 44 6.50 17.32 -23.28
N PHE A 45 5.32 17.33 -22.63
CA PHE A 45 4.32 18.39 -22.81
C PHE A 45 4.75 19.75 -22.26
N LEU A 46 5.79 19.80 -21.42
CA LEU A 46 6.36 21.05 -20.91
C LEU A 46 7.39 21.66 -21.85
N GLU A 47 7.81 20.97 -22.93
CA GLU A 47 8.74 21.55 -23.90
C GLU A 47 8.12 22.71 -24.69
N GLU A 48 8.92 23.76 -24.94
CA GLU A 48 8.50 24.93 -25.75
C GLU A 48 8.00 24.55 -27.15
N ARG A 49 8.52 23.46 -27.72
CA ARG A 49 8.05 22.95 -29.01
C ARG A 49 6.56 22.60 -28.99
N PHE A 50 6.08 22.08 -27.87
CA PHE A 50 4.66 21.75 -27.68
C PHE A 50 3.82 23.03 -27.51
N TYR A 51 4.36 24.01 -26.78
CA TYR A 51 3.75 25.33 -26.62
C TYR A 51 3.58 26.05 -27.96
N ASN A 52 4.59 26.00 -28.83
CA ASN A 52 4.55 26.62 -30.14
C ASN A 52 3.53 25.96 -31.09
N PHE A 53 3.24 24.67 -30.92
CA PHE A 53 2.29 23.94 -31.77
C PHE A 53 0.83 24.11 -31.32
N PHE A 54 0.58 24.08 -30.02
CA PHE A 54 -0.78 24.07 -29.45
C PHE A 54 -1.19 25.40 -28.79
N GLY A 55 -0.27 26.36 -28.69
CA GLY A 55 -0.53 27.71 -28.16
C GLY A 55 -1.10 27.69 -26.74
N ASN A 56 -2.13 28.50 -26.51
CA ASN A 56 -2.70 28.71 -25.17
C ASN A 56 -3.37 27.44 -24.57
N SER A 57 -3.76 26.48 -25.41
CA SER A 57 -4.36 25.20 -24.96
C SER A 57 -3.39 24.35 -24.15
N VAL A 58 -2.07 24.53 -24.33
CA VAL A 58 -1.04 23.83 -23.54
C VAL A 58 -1.15 24.15 -22.06
N LYS A 59 -1.54 25.37 -21.69
CA LYS A 59 -1.72 25.74 -20.27
C LYS A 59 -2.79 24.90 -19.60
N LEU A 60 -3.90 24.62 -20.29
CA LEU A 60 -4.96 23.75 -19.77
C LEU A 60 -4.47 22.31 -19.60
N VAL A 61 -3.71 21.80 -20.58
CA VAL A 61 -3.10 20.46 -20.51
C VAL A 61 -2.14 20.34 -19.32
N ILE A 62 -1.27 21.35 -19.11
CA ILE A 62 -0.34 21.39 -17.98
C ILE A 62 -1.10 21.38 -16.64
N ILE A 63 -2.16 22.18 -16.50
CA ILE A 63 -2.98 22.21 -15.28
C ILE A 63 -3.59 20.82 -15.01
N ILE A 64 -4.13 20.16 -16.02
CA ILE A 64 -4.70 18.81 -15.89
C ILE A 64 -3.62 17.81 -15.46
N ILE A 65 -2.44 17.85 -16.07
CA ILE A 65 -1.30 16.99 -15.74
C ILE A 65 -0.85 17.20 -14.29
N LEU A 66 -0.77 18.46 -13.83
CA LEU A 66 -0.41 18.79 -12.45
C LEU A 66 -1.43 18.22 -11.47
N ILE A 67 -2.72 18.42 -11.72
CA ILE A 67 -3.80 17.89 -10.88
C ILE A 67 -3.73 16.35 -10.85
N ALA A 68 -3.59 15.70 -12.00
CA ALA A 68 -3.47 14.24 -12.10
C ALA A 68 -2.25 13.72 -11.33
N SER A 69 -1.12 14.41 -11.42
CA SER A 69 0.12 14.06 -10.70
C SER A 69 -0.07 14.14 -9.19
N VAL A 70 -0.72 15.19 -8.69
CA VAL A 70 -1.03 15.34 -7.26
C VAL A 70 -1.97 14.24 -6.77
N ILE A 71 -3.03 13.93 -7.53
CA ILE A 71 -3.98 12.86 -7.20
C ILE A 71 -3.25 11.50 -7.13
N PHE A 72 -2.38 11.22 -8.11
CA PHE A 72 -1.63 9.97 -8.14
C PHE A 72 -0.66 9.85 -6.96
N LEU A 73 -0.01 10.95 -6.58
CA LEU A 73 0.90 10.99 -5.44
C LEU A 73 0.16 10.75 -4.12
N LEU A 74 -1.01 11.37 -3.93
CA LEU A 74 -1.88 11.10 -2.77
C LEU A 74 -2.33 9.64 -2.72
N PHE A 75 -2.64 9.04 -3.87
CA PHE A 75 -2.99 7.62 -3.96
C PHE A 75 -1.83 6.72 -3.50
N LEU A 76 -0.61 6.98 -3.95
CA LEU A 76 0.58 6.23 -3.53
C LEU A 76 0.84 6.35 -2.02
N ILE A 77 0.72 7.55 -1.46
CA ILE A 77 0.85 7.79 -0.01
C ILE A 77 -0.18 6.97 0.76
N LYS A 78 -1.46 7.04 0.36
CA LYS A 78 -2.54 6.29 1.00
C LYS A 78 -2.29 4.78 0.96
N LEU A 79 -1.80 4.27 -0.17
CA LEU A 79 -1.46 2.87 -0.34
C LEU A 79 -0.31 2.45 0.59
N TYR A 80 0.73 3.29 0.72
CA TYR A 80 1.84 3.05 1.63
C TYR A 80 1.40 3.03 3.10
N ILE A 81 0.58 4.01 3.52
CA ILE A 81 0.02 4.06 4.87
C ILE A 81 -0.78 2.79 5.16
N ASN A 82 -1.65 2.35 4.23
CA ASN A 82 -2.44 1.14 4.38
C ASN A 82 -1.60 -0.14 4.53
N ILE A 83 -0.49 -0.24 3.80
CA ILE A 83 0.46 -1.36 3.99
C ILE A 83 1.07 -1.31 5.39
N LYS A 84 1.49 -0.13 5.85
CA LYS A 84 2.14 0.07 7.15
C LYS A 84 1.19 -0.22 8.32
N THR A 85 -0.07 0.19 8.22
CA THR A 85 -1.10 -0.11 9.24
C THR A 85 -1.39 -1.60 9.32
N LYS A 86 -1.58 -2.29 8.18
CA LYS A 86 -1.77 -3.74 8.14
C LYS A 86 -0.56 -4.52 8.67
N GLN A 87 0.66 -4.06 8.38
CA GLN A 87 1.87 -4.65 8.96
C GLN A 87 1.90 -4.52 10.49
N LYS A 88 1.53 -3.34 11.02
CA LYS A 88 1.41 -3.11 12.47
C LYS A 88 0.37 -4.03 13.09
N GLU A 89 -0.79 -4.20 12.45
CA GLU A 89 -1.83 -5.14 12.91
C GLU A 89 -1.31 -6.58 12.92
N SER A 90 -0.65 -7.04 11.85
CA SER A 90 -0.06 -8.38 11.80
C SER A 90 0.99 -8.62 12.89
N LYS A 91 1.78 -7.60 13.25
CA LYS A 91 2.77 -7.67 14.34
C LYS A 91 2.06 -7.78 15.69
N ASN A 92 1.05 -6.95 15.95
CA ASN A 92 0.26 -7.01 17.17
C ASN A 92 -0.42 -8.37 17.36
N ILE A 93 -0.98 -8.96 16.29
CA ILE A 93 -1.55 -10.32 16.35
C ILE A 93 -0.46 -11.35 16.68
N GLY A 94 0.74 -11.21 16.11
CA GLY A 94 1.88 -12.09 16.44
C GLY A 94 2.26 -12.02 17.92
N SER A 95 2.32 -10.82 18.49
CA SER A 95 2.60 -10.64 19.93
C SER A 95 1.49 -11.22 20.82
N LYS A 96 0.22 -11.10 20.42
CA LYS A 96 -0.91 -11.72 21.13
C LYS A 96 -0.86 -13.25 21.07
N LEU A 97 -0.60 -13.81 19.88
CA LEU A 97 -0.43 -15.25 19.69
C LEU A 97 0.69 -15.81 20.57
N TYR A 98 1.84 -15.14 20.60
CA TYR A 98 2.96 -15.57 21.45
C TYR A 98 2.58 -15.63 22.94
N LYS A 99 1.88 -14.61 23.44
CA LYS A 99 1.40 -14.59 24.84
C LYS A 99 0.42 -15.73 25.11
N LEU A 100 -0.57 -15.93 24.23
CA LEU A 100 -1.57 -16.99 24.38
C LEU A 100 -0.95 -18.39 24.35
N MET A 101 -0.07 -18.66 23.40
CA MET A 101 0.61 -19.96 23.29
C MET A 101 1.53 -20.22 24.49
N LYS A 102 2.24 -19.19 24.98
CA LYS A 102 3.08 -19.32 26.19
C LYS A 102 2.25 -19.60 27.45
N LEU A 103 1.06 -19.01 27.56
CA LEU A 103 0.15 -19.25 28.67
C LEU A 103 -0.47 -20.65 28.62
N GLU A 104 -0.82 -21.13 27.43
CA GLU A 104 -1.33 -22.51 27.23
C GLU A 104 -0.27 -23.55 27.63
N VAL A 105 0.97 -23.39 27.16
CA VAL A 105 2.09 -24.28 27.55
C VAL A 105 2.35 -24.28 29.06
N LYS A 106 2.10 -23.18 29.78
CA LYS A 106 2.24 -23.15 31.24
C LYS A 106 1.14 -23.95 31.94
N ASN A 107 -0.10 -23.81 31.50
CA ASN A 107 -1.24 -24.50 32.10
C ASN A 107 -1.25 -26.01 31.80
N ASP A 108 -0.65 -26.47 30.69
CA ASP A 108 -0.53 -27.90 30.39
C ASP A 108 0.57 -28.61 31.21
N ASN A 109 1.42 -27.85 31.92
CA ASN A 109 2.52 -28.37 32.74
C ASN A 109 2.24 -28.33 34.27
N GLU A 110 1.06 -27.88 34.69
CA GLU A 110 0.53 -27.97 36.06
C GLU A 110 -0.50 -29.11 36.17
#